data_AF-A0A920V721-F1
#
_entry.id   AF-A0A920V721-F1
#
_cell.length_a   1.000
_cell.length_b   1.000
_cell.length_c   1.000
_cell.angle_alpha   90.00
_cell.angle_beta   90.00
_cell.angle_gamma   90.00
#
_symmetry.space_group_name_H-M   'P 1'
#
loop_
_entity.id
_entity.type
_entity.pdbx_description
1 polymer ?
#
loop_
_entity_poly.entity_id
_entity_poly.type
_entity_poly.pdbx_seq_one_letter_code
_entity_poly.pdbx_strand_id
1 'polypeptide(L)'
;MILAGKSLDEMQDYFHDNFGLAKATIIESRIRSISRVFNYPEDTKYKAAALALKDQSMIELDELPKEGNNRFSIDGYLPAGIAMVSFLYYESPEASKNTYPSNLPSHESILCSVQKGTTNELIELIHC
;
A
#
# COMPACT_ATOMS: atom_id res chain seq x y z
N MET A 1 -1.43 -2.66 -6.72
CA MET A 1 -0.57 -1.58 -6.16
C MET A 1 0.79 -2.18 -5.86
N ILE A 2 1.89 -1.43 -6.03
CA ILE A 2 3.22 -1.84 -5.57
C ILE A 2 3.64 -0.88 -4.46
N LEU A 3 3.99 -1.41 -3.29
CA LEU A 3 4.46 -0.67 -2.12
C LEU A 3 5.86 -1.12 -1.76
N ALA A 4 6.76 -0.15 -1.58
CA ALA A 4 8.12 -0.41 -1.14
C ALA A 4 8.30 0.12 0.28
N GLY A 5 8.78 -0.72 1.20
CA GLY A 5 8.91 -0.39 2.62
C GLY A 5 10.10 -1.07 3.27
N LYS A 6 10.37 -0.74 4.53
CA LYS A 6 11.59 -1.20 5.24
C LYS A 6 11.51 -2.63 5.78
N SER A 7 10.30 -3.09 6.08
CA SER A 7 10.06 -4.39 6.68
C SER A 7 8.86 -5.01 6.00
N LEU A 8 9.08 -6.15 5.35
CA LEU A 8 8.01 -6.87 4.69
C LEU A 8 7.04 -7.46 5.72
N ASP A 9 7.54 -7.87 6.88
CA ASP A 9 6.70 -8.36 7.99
C ASP A 9 5.75 -7.27 8.50
N GLU A 10 6.25 -6.05 8.75
CA GLU A 10 5.40 -4.94 9.21
C GLU A 10 4.33 -4.56 8.17
N MET A 11 4.69 -4.57 6.88
CA MET A 11 3.73 -4.30 5.80
C MET A 11 2.66 -5.38 5.73
N GLN A 12 3.04 -6.67 5.80
CA GLN A 12 2.07 -7.77 5.77
C GLN A 12 1.17 -7.77 7.02
N ASP A 13 1.74 -7.51 8.19
CA ASP A 13 1.01 -7.40 9.46
C ASP A 13 -0.04 -6.30 9.37
N TYR A 14 0.31 -5.12 8.84
CA TYR A 14 -0.65 -4.03 8.66
C TYR A 14 -1.86 -4.45 7.82
N PHE A 15 -1.64 -5.07 6.66
CA PHE A 15 -2.74 -5.49 5.79
C PHE A 15 -3.54 -6.66 6.37
N HIS A 16 -2.88 -7.55 7.11
CA HIS A 16 -3.53 -8.65 7.81
C HIS A 16 -4.43 -8.15 8.93
N ASP A 17 -3.90 -7.29 9.80
CA ASP A 17 -4.58 -6.85 11.01
C ASP A 17 -5.73 -5.87 10.70
N ASN A 18 -5.58 -5.02 9.68
CA ASN A 18 -6.58 -3.99 9.35
C ASN A 18 -7.63 -4.46 8.33
N PHE A 19 -7.32 -5.45 7.48
CA PHE A 19 -8.20 -5.88 6.38
C PHE A 19 -8.39 -7.39 6.27
N GLY A 20 -7.84 -8.17 7.21
CA GLY A 20 -7.96 -9.63 7.20
C GLY A 20 -7.26 -10.32 6.03
N LEU A 21 -6.38 -9.63 5.30
CA LEU A 21 -5.69 -10.22 4.15
C LEU A 21 -4.74 -11.33 4.60
N ALA A 22 -4.75 -12.46 3.89
CA ALA A 22 -3.81 -13.53 4.17
C ALA A 22 -2.38 -13.08 3.82
N LYS A 23 -1.44 -13.30 4.74
CA LYS A 23 -0.01 -13.08 4.48
C LYS A 23 0.43 -13.98 3.32
N ALA A 24 1.26 -13.44 2.46
CA ALA A 24 1.78 -14.12 1.30
C ALA A 24 3.16 -14.73 1.57
N THR A 25 3.55 -15.68 0.72
CA THR A 25 4.90 -16.24 0.75
C THR A 25 5.90 -15.19 0.28
N ILE A 26 7.00 -15.07 1.00
CA ILE A 26 8.12 -14.20 0.61
C ILE A 26 8.89 -14.88 -0.52
N ILE A 27 9.09 -14.14 -1.61
CA ILE A 27 9.93 -14.54 -2.73
C ILE A 27 11.13 -13.61 -2.84
N GLU A 28 12.20 -14.10 -3.48
CA GLU A 28 13.34 -13.26 -3.84
C GLU A 28 13.24 -12.86 -5.32
N SER A 29 13.12 -11.55 -5.58
CA SER A 29 12.97 -11.00 -6.92
C SER A 29 14.08 -10.00 -7.25
N ARG A 30 14.44 -9.90 -8.54
CA ARG A 30 15.37 -8.88 -9.03
C ARG A 30 14.59 -7.63 -9.40
N ILE A 31 14.68 -6.60 -8.58
CA ILE A 31 13.94 -5.34 -8.75
C ILE A 31 14.92 -4.26 -9.23
N ARG A 32 15.08 -4.16 -10.56
CA ARG A 32 16.10 -3.29 -11.18
C ARG A 32 15.97 -1.81 -10.82
N SER A 33 14.74 -1.33 -10.60
CA SER A 33 14.48 0.05 -10.16
C SER A 33 15.13 0.34 -8.80
N ILE A 34 15.02 -0.58 -7.84
CA ILE A 34 15.68 -0.48 -6.54
C ILE A 34 17.20 -0.51 -6.72
N SER A 35 17.74 -1.50 -7.46
CA SER A 35 19.19 -1.59 -7.68
C SER A 35 19.78 -0.32 -8.29
N ARG A 36 19.09 0.28 -9.27
CA ARG A 36 19.54 1.52 -9.90
C ARG A 36 19.52 2.72 -8.96
N VAL A 37 18.50 2.85 -8.11
CA VAL A 37 18.38 3.97 -7.15
C VAL A 37 19.48 3.89 -6.09
N PHE A 38 19.81 2.69 -5.61
CA PHE A 38 20.82 2.48 -4.56
C PHE A 38 22.21 2.14 -5.09
N ASN A 39 22.42 2.17 -6.42
CA ASN A 39 23.67 1.82 -7.09
C ASN A 39 24.21 0.43 -6.69
N TYR A 40 23.31 -0.56 -6.64
CA TYR A 40 23.63 -1.96 -6.39
C TYR A 40 23.73 -2.76 -7.70
N PRO A 41 24.39 -3.94 -7.69
CA PRO A 41 24.39 -4.85 -8.83
C PRO A 41 22.98 -5.21 -9.32
N GLU A 42 22.76 -5.29 -10.64
CA GLU A 42 21.43 -5.56 -11.21
C GLU A 42 20.87 -6.97 -10.90
N ASP A 43 21.75 -7.89 -10.50
CA ASP A 43 21.39 -9.24 -10.07
C ASP A 43 21.06 -9.32 -8.57
N THR A 44 21.15 -8.21 -7.84
CA THR A 44 20.71 -8.11 -6.44
C THR A 44 19.26 -8.54 -6.33
N LYS A 45 18.99 -9.42 -5.37
CA LYS A 45 17.63 -9.88 -5.06
C LYS A 45 17.11 -9.16 -3.82
N TYR A 46 15.83 -8.84 -3.88
CA TYR A 46 15.08 -8.24 -2.79
C TYR A 46 13.93 -9.15 -2.42
N LYS A 47 13.51 -9.10 -1.16
CA LYS A 47 12.33 -9.82 -0.72
C LYS A 47 11.09 -9.10 -1.22
N ALA A 48 10.16 -9.86 -1.77
CA ALA A 48 8.87 -9.36 -2.20
C ALA A 48 7.75 -10.33 -1.79
N ALA A 49 6.53 -9.82 -1.67
CA ALA A 49 5.34 -10.62 -1.42
C ALA A 49 4.14 -10.01 -2.16
N ALA A 50 3.24 -10.86 -2.64
CA ALA A 50 2.04 -10.41 -3.36
C ALA A 50 0.79 -10.82 -2.58
N LEU A 51 0.15 -9.85 -1.93
CA LEU A 51 -1.12 -10.03 -1.23
C LEU A 51 -2.26 -10.10 -2.26
N ALA A 52 -3.04 -11.18 -2.21
CA ALA A 52 -4.20 -11.35 -3.06
C ALA A 52 -5.40 -10.59 -2.50
N LEU A 53 -6.07 -9.80 -3.33
CA LEU A 53 -7.40 -9.26 -3.03
C LEU A 53 -8.46 -10.15 -3.67
N LYS A 54 -9.68 -10.08 -3.14
CA LYS A 54 -10.80 -10.84 -3.66
C LYS A 54 -11.06 -10.48 -5.13
N ASP A 55 -11.27 -11.53 -5.93
CA ASP A 55 -11.71 -11.52 -7.32
C ASP A 55 -10.79 -10.91 -8.38
N GLN A 56 -9.86 -9.97 -8.08
CA GLN A 56 -8.99 -9.40 -9.12
C GLN A 56 -7.61 -8.91 -8.63
N SER A 57 -7.52 -7.72 -8.02
CA SER A 57 -6.26 -6.98 -7.85
C SER A 57 -5.30 -7.58 -6.79
N MET A 58 -4.02 -7.22 -6.86
CA MET A 58 -3.02 -7.55 -5.82
C MET A 58 -2.30 -6.33 -5.27
N ILE A 59 -1.78 -6.49 -4.06
CA ILE A 59 -0.82 -5.57 -3.43
C ILE A 59 0.54 -6.27 -3.39
N GLU A 60 1.47 -5.80 -4.22
CA GLU A 60 2.87 -6.22 -4.19
C GLU A 60 3.61 -5.38 -3.14
N LEU A 61 4.36 -6.05 -2.28
CA LEU A 61 5.15 -5.49 -1.19
C LEU A 61 6.62 -5.80 -1.45
N ASP A 62 7.44 -4.76 -1.58
CA ASP A 62 8.87 -4.87 -1.84
C ASP A 62 9.68 -4.37 -0.62
N GLU A 63 10.59 -5.20 -0.10
CA GLU A 63 11.50 -4.78 0.96
C GLU A 63 12.65 -3.96 0.38
N LEU A 64 12.75 -2.70 0.81
CA LEU A 64 13.84 -1.80 0.48
C LEU A 64 15.13 -2.19 1.22
N PRO A 65 16.31 -1.85 0.67
CA PRO A 65 17.57 -1.86 1.40
C PRO A 65 17.51 -1.05 2.69
N LYS A 66 18.47 -1.27 3.60
CA LYS A 66 18.56 -0.55 4.89
C LYS A 66 18.67 0.96 4.71
N GLU A 67 19.28 1.39 3.61
CA GLU A 67 19.47 2.75 3.15
C GLU A 67 18.20 3.37 2.57
N GLY A 68 17.18 2.54 2.31
CA GLY A 68 15.86 2.96 1.88
C GLY A 68 15.22 3.89 2.92
N ASN A 69 14.63 4.97 2.42
CA ASN A 69 13.96 5.96 3.25
C ASN A 69 12.48 6.06 2.90
N ASN A 70 11.69 6.49 3.88
CA ASN A 70 10.30 6.81 3.64
C ASN A 70 10.19 7.96 2.65
N ARG A 71 9.10 7.99 1.88
CA ARG A 71 8.82 9.07 0.95
C ARG A 71 8.74 10.40 1.70
N PHE A 72 9.40 11.41 1.15
CA PHE A 72 9.31 12.77 1.67
C PHE A 72 7.95 13.40 1.31
N SER A 73 7.34 14.07 2.28
CA SER A 73 6.12 14.86 2.12
C SER A 73 6.23 16.14 2.93
N ILE A 74 5.60 17.21 2.44
CA ILE A 74 5.44 18.47 3.19
C ILE A 74 4.11 18.41 3.93
N ASP A 75 4.05 18.92 5.16
CA ASP A 75 2.81 18.96 5.94
C ASP A 75 1.67 19.63 5.16
N GLY A 76 0.52 18.96 5.10
CA GLY A 76 -0.64 19.39 4.32
C GLY A 76 -0.61 18.99 2.84
N TYR A 77 0.47 18.35 2.36
CA TYR A 77 0.62 17.89 0.99
C TYR A 77 0.85 16.39 0.89
N LEU A 78 0.45 15.81 -0.23
CA LEU A 78 0.75 14.43 -0.57
C LEU A 78 2.21 14.28 -1.03
N PRO A 79 2.87 13.15 -0.75
CA PRO A 79 4.18 12.86 -1.35
C PRO A 79 4.07 12.82 -2.88
N ALA A 80 5.18 13.12 -3.56
CA ALA A 80 5.22 13.03 -5.02
C ALA A 80 4.99 11.58 -5.53
N GLY A 81 4.42 11.47 -6.73
CA GLY A 81 4.06 10.18 -7.35
C GLY A 81 2.71 9.65 -6.87
N ILE A 82 2.54 8.33 -6.88
CA ILE A 82 1.28 7.68 -6.48
C ILE A 82 1.17 7.72 -4.95
N ALA A 83 0.41 8.68 -4.42
CA ALA A 83 0.26 8.87 -2.97
C ALA A 83 -0.93 8.11 -2.37
N MET A 84 -1.94 7.79 -3.18
CA MET A 84 -3.19 7.18 -2.73
C MET A 84 -3.61 6.05 -3.67
N VAL A 85 -4.30 5.05 -3.10
CA VAL A 85 -5.03 4.01 -3.82
C VAL A 85 -6.42 3.87 -3.20
N SER A 86 -7.42 3.55 -4.02
CA SER A 86 -8.79 3.34 -3.57
C SER A 86 -9.18 1.87 -3.75
N PHE A 87 -9.84 1.29 -2.74
CA PHE A 87 -10.37 -0.07 -2.77
C PHE A 87 -11.86 -0.07 -2.43
N LEU A 88 -12.60 -0.97 -3.06
CA LEU A 88 -13.94 -1.31 -2.61
C LEU A 88 -13.84 -2.09 -1.30
N TYR A 89 -14.59 -1.67 -0.29
CA TYR A 89 -14.61 -2.26 1.03
C TYR A 89 -16.02 -2.75 1.34
N TYR A 90 -16.15 -4.07 1.51
CA TYR A 90 -17.45 -4.75 1.59
C TYR A 90 -17.87 -5.10 3.03
N GLU A 91 -17.02 -4.82 4.01
CA GLU A 91 -17.40 -4.96 5.41
C GLU A 91 -18.11 -3.70 5.89
N SER A 92 -18.94 -3.85 6.92
CA SER A 92 -19.66 -2.71 7.47
C SER A 92 -18.67 -1.67 8.00
N PRO A 93 -18.85 -0.37 7.67
CA PRO A 93 -18.00 0.67 8.21
C PRO A 93 -18.05 0.61 9.73
N GLU A 94 -16.92 0.27 10.37
CA GLU A 94 -16.73 0.65 11.75
C GLU A 94 -16.82 2.18 11.85
N ALA A 95 -17.05 2.71 13.05
CA ALA A 95 -17.05 4.16 13.30
C ALA A 95 -15.64 4.72 13.08
N SER A 96 -15.23 4.84 11.82
CA SER A 96 -13.91 5.32 11.43
C SER A 96 -13.88 6.83 11.55
N LYS A 97 -12.78 7.33 12.09
CA LYS A 97 -12.49 8.76 12.07
C LYS A 97 -12.07 9.10 10.64
N ASN A 98 -12.60 10.18 10.08
CA ASN A 98 -12.34 10.69 8.72
C ASN A 98 -13.13 10.00 7.59
N THR A 99 -14.45 9.89 7.76
CA THR A 99 -15.34 9.54 6.65
C THR A 99 -15.78 10.77 5.84
N TYR A 100 -16.00 10.62 4.55
CA TYR A 100 -16.59 11.66 3.69
C TYR A 100 -17.42 11.04 2.56
N PRO A 101 -18.41 11.75 2.00
CA PRO A 101 -19.09 11.31 0.79
C PRO A 101 -18.15 11.43 -0.42
N SER A 102 -18.05 10.37 -1.21
CA SER A 102 -17.22 10.35 -2.41
C SER A 102 -17.75 11.30 -3.48
N ASN A 103 -16.81 11.93 -4.20
CA ASN A 103 -17.08 12.71 -5.41
C ASN A 103 -16.60 11.97 -6.68
N LEU A 104 -16.25 10.69 -6.57
CA LEU A 104 -15.79 9.90 -7.72
C LEU A 104 -16.97 9.58 -8.66
N PRO A 105 -16.79 9.73 -9.98
CA PRO A 105 -17.79 9.30 -10.95
C PRO A 105 -18.14 7.81 -10.75
N SER A 106 -19.44 7.48 -10.79
CA SER A 106 -20.00 6.13 -10.50
C SER A 106 -20.03 5.71 -9.02
N HIS A 107 -19.45 6.50 -8.11
CA HIS A 107 -19.50 6.26 -6.66
C HIS A 107 -19.95 7.52 -5.89
N GLU A 108 -20.63 8.44 -6.56
CA GLU A 108 -21.05 9.71 -5.97
C GLU A 108 -21.89 9.50 -4.70
N SER A 109 -21.57 10.25 -3.65
CA SER A 109 -22.21 10.16 -2.33
C SER A 109 -22.05 8.84 -1.59
N ILE A 110 -21.31 7.85 -2.13
CA ILE A 110 -20.93 6.65 -1.38
C ILE A 110 -19.99 7.07 -0.24
N LEU A 111 -20.19 6.50 0.94
CA LEU A 111 -19.33 6.75 2.08
C LEU A 111 -17.91 6.26 1.76
N CYS A 112 -16.93 7.13 1.92
CA CYS A 112 -15.51 6.80 1.87
C CYS A 112 -14.89 6.99 3.25
N SER A 113 -13.81 6.27 3.53
CA SER A 113 -12.87 6.61 4.59
C SER A 113 -11.44 6.53 4.09
N VAL A 114 -10.52 7.25 4.74
CA VAL A 114 -9.10 7.22 4.39
C VAL A 114 -8.27 6.80 5.59
N GLN A 115 -7.37 5.86 5.36
CA GLN A 115 -6.38 5.39 6.32
C GLN A 115 -4.97 5.64 5.80
N LYS A 116 -4.02 5.76 6.71
CA LYS A 116 -2.60 5.87 6.37
C LYS A 116 -1.93 4.51 6.59
N GLY A 117 -1.28 3.99 5.56
CA GLY A 117 -0.51 2.75 5.64
C GLY A 117 0.89 2.94 6.21
N THR A 118 1.64 1.83 6.27
CA THR A 118 2.96 1.77 6.93
C THR A 118 4.04 2.56 6.21
N THR A 119 3.89 2.84 4.91
CA THR A 119 4.87 3.59 4.09
C THR A 119 4.42 5.03 3.82
N ASN A 120 3.45 5.54 4.60
CA ASN A 120 2.79 6.83 4.43
C ASN A 120 1.93 6.98 3.17
N GLU A 121 1.61 5.89 2.48
CA GLU A 121 0.55 5.84 1.49
C GLU A 121 -0.82 6.07 2.12
N LEU A 122 -1.73 6.63 1.34
CA LEU A 122 -3.14 6.74 1.70
C LEU A 122 -3.92 5.60 1.06
N ILE A 123 -4.76 4.96 1.86
CA ILE A 123 -5.65 3.89 1.45
C ILE A 123 -7.06 4.43 1.64
N GLU A 124 -7.72 4.73 0.52
CA GLU A 124 -9.14 5.09 0.49
C GLU A 124 -9.98 3.81 0.41
N LEU A 125 -10.98 3.72 1.28
CA LEU A 125 -11.97 2.65 1.30
C LEU A 125 -13.30 3.22 0.86
N ILE A 126 -13.85 2.68 -0.22
CA ILE A 126 -15.20 3.00 -0.72
C ILE A 126 -16.13 1.94 -0.16
N HIS A 127 -17.03 2.32 0.75
CA HIS A 127 -17.89 1.39 1.50
C HIS A 127 -19.10 0.99 0.65
N CYS A 128 -19.19 -0.28 0.26
CA CYS A 128 -20.19 -0.82 -0.67
C CYS A 128 -21.06 -1.90 -0.05
#